data_AF-A0A839GYH1-F1
#
_entry.id   AF-A0A839GYH1-F1
#
_cell.length_a   1.000
_cell.length_b   1.000
_cell.length_c   1.000
_cell.angle_alpha   90.00
_cell.angle_beta   90.00
_cell.angle_gamma   90.00
#
_symmetry.space_group_name_H-M   'P 1'
#
loop_
_entity.id
_entity.type
_entity.pdbx_description
1 polymer ?
#
loop_
_entity_poly.entity_id
_entity_poly.type
_entity_poly.pdbx_seq_one_letter_code
_entity_poly.pdbx_strand_id
1 'polypeptide(L)' 'MNENQQWAHNELKSLIKNSPSYEDQAFYRGLDQLMLRQAQRLINATGELDGRSWADK' A
#
# COMPACT_ATOMS: atom_id res chain seq x y z
N MET A 1 3.69 1.78 6.98
CA MET A 1 4.32 1.30 5.73
C MET A 1 5.78 1.06 5.99
N ASN A 2 6.37 0.04 5.38
CA ASN A 2 7.81 -0.12 5.37
C ASN A 2 8.45 0.79 4.30
N GLU A 3 9.79 0.88 4.33
CA GLU A 3 10.57 1.74 3.42
C GLU A 3 10.28 1.44 1.94
N ASN A 4 10.23 0.16 1.57
CA ASN A 4 9.95 -0.27 0.20
C ASN A 4 8.55 0.14 -0.28
N GLN A 5 7.54 0.06 0.60
CA GLN A 5 6.18 0.50 0.31
C GLN A 5 6.11 2.02 0.12
N GLN A 6 6.84 2.77 0.95
CA GLN A 6 6.91 4.22 0.84
C GLN A 6 7.61 4.67 -0.44
N TRP A 7 8.70 3.98 -0.81
CA TRP A 7 9.38 4.21 -2.08
C TRP A 7 8.45 3.94 -3.26
N ALA A 8 7.78 2.78 -3.27
CA ALA A 8 6.84 2.41 -4.33
C ALA A 8 5.67 3.41 -4.46
N HIS A 9 5.14 3.89 -3.33
CA HIS A 9 4.09 4.92 -3.30
C HIS A 9 4.51 6.21 -4.02
N ASN A 10 5.74 6.65 -3.73
CA ASN A 10 6.28 7.88 -4.28
C ASN A 10 6.56 7.73 -5.78
N GLU A 11 7.06 6.57 -6.20
CA GLU A 11 7.29 6.26 -7.61
C GLU A 11 5.98 6.25 -8.40
N LEU A 12 4.92 5.65 -7.86
CA LEU A 12 3.61 5.64 -8.49
C LEU A 12 3.03 7.04 -8.64
N LYS A 13 3.22 7.91 -7.65
CA LYS A 13 2.84 9.33 -7.76
C LYS A 13 3.61 10.06 -8.86
N SER A 14 4.90 9.76 -9.02
CA SER A 14 5.72 10.29 -10.12
C SER A 14 5.19 9.81 -11.48
N LEU A 15 4.91 8.51 -11.60
CA LEU A 15 4.37 7.91 -12.82
C LEU A 15 3.00 8.50 -13.19
N ILE A 16 2.08 8.67 -12.24
CA ILE A 16 0.79 9.34 -12.47
C ILE A 16 1.01 10.75 -13.02
N LYS A 17 1.90 11.53 -12.41
CA LYS A 17 2.15 12.92 -12.83
C LYS A 17 2.77 13.02 -14.22
N ASN A 18 3.63 12.08 -14.57
CA ASN A 18 4.37 12.08 -15.84
C ASN A 18 3.63 11.34 -16.96
N SER A 19 2.50 10.68 -16.67
CA SER A 19 1.73 9.93 -17.66
C SER A 19 0.84 10.84 -18.51
N PRO A 20 0.98 10.83 -19.84
CA PRO A 20 0.24 11.72 -20.72
C PRO A 20 -1.20 11.26 -20.99
N SER A 21 -1.46 9.94 -20.95
CA SER A 21 -2.80 9.37 -21.17
C SER A 21 -3.58 9.27 -19.87
N TYR A 22 -4.91 9.41 -19.97
CA TYR A 22 -5.78 9.23 -18.82
C TYR A 22 -5.78 7.77 -18.35
N GLU A 23 -5.69 6.83 -19.28
CA GLU A 23 -5.68 5.40 -19.06
C GLU A 23 -4.49 4.98 -18.19
N ASP A 24 -3.29 5.49 -18.50
CA ASP A 24 -2.08 5.22 -17.72
C ASP A 24 -2.20 5.82 -16.31
N GLN A 25 -2.69 7.06 -16.22
CA GLN A 25 -2.94 7.69 -14.91
C GLN A 25 -3.94 6.88 -14.08
N ALA A 26 -5.03 6.40 -14.68
CA ALA A 26 -6.04 5.60 -14.02
C ALA A 26 -5.49 4.26 -13.55
N PHE A 27 -4.67 3.61 -14.37
CA PHE A 27 -3.97 2.38 -14.01
C PHE A 27 -3.06 2.58 -12.80
N TYR A 28 -2.18 3.58 -12.82
CA TYR A 28 -1.27 3.85 -11.71
C TYR A 28 -2.01 4.27 -10.43
N ARG A 29 -3.13 5.01 -10.54
CA ARG A 29 -4.00 5.32 -9.39
C ARG A 29 -4.61 4.06 -8.78
N GLY A 30 -5.07 3.12 -9.61
CA GLY A 30 -5.60 1.84 -9.14
C GLY A 30 -4.52 1.02 -8.43
N LEU A 31 -3.31 1.01 -8.98
CA LEU A 31 -2.18 0.29 -8.40
C LEU A 31 -1.74 0.91 -7.06
N ASP A 32 -1.72 2.25 -6.97
CA ASP A 32 -1.45 2.96 -5.72
C ASP A 32 -2.47 2.60 -4.64
N GLN A 33 -3.77 2.62 -4.96
CA GLN A 33 -4.82 2.22 -4.03
C GLN A 33 -4.71 0.76 -3.56
N LEU A 34 -4.36 -0.16 -4.46
CA LEU A 34 -4.13 -1.56 -4.10
C LEU A 34 -2.96 -1.70 -3.12
N MET A 35 -1.86 -1.01 -3.38
CA MET A 35 -0.68 -1.04 -2.52
C MET A 35 -0.99 -0.47 -1.14
N LEU A 36 -1.69 0.66 -1.04
CA LEU A 36 -2.10 1.25 0.25
C LEU A 36 -2.94 0.24 1.08
N ARG A 37 -3.89 -0.44 0.44
CA ARG A 37 -4.72 -1.47 1.10
C ARG A 37 -3.90 -2.67 1.54
N GLN A 38 -2.93 -3.10 0.75
CA GLN A 38 -2.03 -4.20 1.11
C GLN A 38 -1.12 -3.83 2.28
N ALA A 39 -0.61 -2.60 2.30
CA ALA A 39 0.17 -2.08 3.43
C ALA A 39 -0.67 -2.08 4.72
N GLN A 40 -1.92 -1.63 4.64
CA GLN A 40 -2.84 -1.67 5.77
C GLN A 40 -3.14 -3.09 6.25
N ARG A 41 -3.35 -4.03 5.32
CA ARG A 41 -3.56 -5.45 5.66
C ARG A 41 -2.38 -6.04 6.43
N LEU A 42 -1.16 -5.73 6.04
CA LEU A 42 0.03 -6.21 6.73
C LEU A 42 0.14 -5.64 8.15
N ILE A 43 -0.17 -4.36 8.34
CA ILE A 43 -0.22 -3.74 9.68
C ILE A 43 -1.27 -4.45 10.55
N ASN A 44 -2.47 -4.66 10.00
CA ASN A 44 -3.56 -5.34 10.72
C ASN A 44 -3.19 -6.79 11.06
N ALA A 45 -2.59 -7.54 10.13
CA ALA A 45 -2.18 -8.92 10.36
C ALA A 45 -1.11 -9.04 11.46
N THR A 46 -0.15 -8.12 11.51
CA THR A 46 0.85 -8.07 12.59
C THR A 46 0.18 -7.77 13.94
N GLY A 47 -0.78 -6.85 13.98
CA GLY A 47 -1.52 -6.53 15.21
C GLY A 47 -2.47 -7.63 15.69
N GLU A 48 -3.08 -8.38 14.77
CA GLU A 48 -3.97 -9.51 15.10
C GLU A 48 -3.18 -10.73 15.61
N LEU A 49 -1.97 -10.95 15.09
CA LEU A 49 -1.04 -11.96 15.63
C LEU A 49 -0.57 -11.61 17.04
N ASP A 50 -0.33 -10.33 17.33
CA ASP A 50 0.09 -9.87 18.66
C ASP A 50 -1.08 -9.94 19.66
N GLY A 51 -2.27 -9.44 19.29
CA GLY A 51 -3.46 -9.47 20.14
C GLY A 51 -3.98 -10.88 20.49
N ARG A 52 -3.81 -11.86 19.59
CA ARG A 52 -4.14 -13.26 19.88
C ARG A 52 -3.12 -13.95 20.79
N SER A 53 -1.88 -13.46 20.86
CA SER A 53 -0.86 -14.01 21.77
C SER A 53 -1.13 -13.69 23.25
N TRP A 54 -1.97 -12.69 23.55
CA TRP A 54 -2.39 -12.33 24.91
C TRP A 54 -3.75 -12.90 25.32
N ALA A 55 -4.49 -13.53 24.40
CA ALA A 55 -5.84 -14.05 24.66
C ALA A 55 -5.86 -15.46 25.30
N ASP A 56 -4.70 -16.10 25.46
CA ASP A 56 -4.55 -17.46 26.01
C ASP A 56 -3.99 -17.48 27.46
N LYS A 57 -4.42 -16.55 28.33
CA LYS A 57 -4.18 -16.64 29.78
C LYS A 57 -5.43 -16.35 30.60
#